data_AF-A0A946Y6H6-F1
#
_entry.id   AF-A0A946Y6H6-F1
#
_cell.length_a   1.000
_cell.length_b   1.000
_cell.length_c   1.000
_cell.angle_alpha   90.00
_cell.angle_beta   90.00
_cell.angle_gamma   90.00
#
_symmetry.space_group_name_H-M   'P 1'
#
loop_
_entity.id
_entity.type
_entity.pdbx_description
1 polymer ?
#
loop_
_entity_poly.entity_id
_entity_poly.type
_entity_poly.pdbx_seq_one_letter_code
_entity_poly.pdbx_strand_id
1 'polypeptide(L)' 'MSNKSSKKPPERTIAQNRRARHDYFIEDRFEAGLVLEGWEAKSLRAGRAQLAESYVNLRNGEAWLVGAHF' A
#
# COMPACT_ATOMS: atom_id res chain seq x y z
N MET A 1 -19.17 -22.91 -28.15
CA MET A 1 -17.98 -22.08 -27.86
C MET A 1 -18.11 -21.59 -26.43
N SER A 2 -17.34 -22.15 -25.49
CA SER A 2 -17.51 -21.90 -24.05
C SER A 2 -16.69 -20.67 -23.65
N ASN A 3 -17.37 -19.63 -23.16
CA ASN A 3 -16.79 -18.35 -22.77
C ASN A 3 -15.98 -18.51 -21.48
N LYS A 4 -14.65 -18.59 -21.56
CA LYS A 4 -13.77 -18.58 -20.38
C LYS A 4 -13.72 -17.15 -19.84
N SER A 5 -14.56 -16.86 -18.84
CA SER A 5 -14.38 -15.71 -17.95
C SER A 5 -13.02 -15.85 -17.26
N SER A 6 -12.06 -15.03 -17.65
CA SER A 6 -10.75 -14.90 -16.99
C SER A 6 -10.98 -14.46 -15.54
N LYS A 7 -10.77 -15.37 -14.59
CA LYS A 7 -10.73 -15.02 -13.16
C LYS A 7 -9.60 -14.00 -12.97
N LYS A 8 -9.96 -12.74 -12.72
CA LYS A 8 -9.02 -11.73 -12.21
C LYS A 8 -8.36 -12.31 -10.95
N PRO A 9 -7.03 -12.21 -10.79
CA PRO A 9 -6.39 -12.64 -9.56
C PRO A 9 -7.05 -11.92 -8.39
N PRO A 10 -7.27 -12.60 -7.25
CA PRO A 10 -7.86 -11.95 -6.09
C PRO A 10 -6.97 -10.77 -5.71
N GLU A 11 -7.54 -9.58 -5.61
CA GLU A 11 -6.88 -8.40 -5.03
C GLU A 11 -6.50 -8.74 -3.59
N ARG A 12 -5.32 -9.32 -3.41
CA ARG A 12 -4.76 -9.59 -2.09
C ARG A 12 -4.25 -8.26 -1.56
N THR A 13 -5.02 -7.68 -0.66
CA THR A 13 -4.54 -6.57 0.18
C THR A 13 -3.28 -7.05 0.91
N ILE A 14 -2.13 -6.47 0.55
CA ILE A 14 -0.84 -6.89 1.09
C ILE A 14 -0.66 -6.37 2.52
N ALA A 15 -0.86 -5.07 2.70
CA ALA A 15 -0.72 -4.38 3.98
C ALA A 15 -1.81 -3.32 4.10
N GLN A 16 -2.30 -3.10 5.31
CA GLN A 16 -3.29 -2.08 5.60
C GLN A 16 -3.03 -1.52 6.99
N ASN A 17 -2.86 -0.20 7.08
CA ASN A 17 -2.81 0.49 8.36
C ASN A 17 -4.23 0.61 8.93
N ARG A 18 -4.63 -0.35 9.76
CA ARG A 18 -5.94 -0.32 10.42
C ARG A 18 -6.03 0.80 11.46
N ARG A 19 -4.90 1.14 12.09
CA ARG A 19 -4.82 2.17 13.14
C ARG A 19 -5.13 3.56 12.58
N ALA A 20 -4.71 3.86 11.36
CA ALA A 20 -5.05 5.13 10.69
C ALA A 20 -6.56 5.39 10.60
N ARG A 21 -7.40 4.34 10.47
CA ARG A 21 -8.86 4.47 10.43
C ARG A 21 -9.52 4.60 11.79
N HIS A 22 -8.82 4.22 12.86
CA HIS A 22 -9.31 4.37 14.23
C HIS A 22 -8.91 5.71 14.82
N ASP A 23 -7.68 6.15 14.56
CA ASP A 23 -7.09 7.33 15.18
C ASP A 23 -7.44 8.63 14.41
N TYR A 24 -7.78 8.53 13.12
CA TYR A 24 -8.05 9.68 12.25
C TYR A 24 -9.34 9.53 11.45
N PHE A 25 -9.97 10.66 11.15
CA PHE A 25 -11.05 10.75 10.17
C PHE A 25 -10.44 10.98 8.78
N ILE A 26 -10.80 10.14 7.81
CA ILE A 26 -10.30 10.23 6.43
C ILE A 26 -11.31 11.04 5.63
N GLU A 27 -10.93 12.26 5.23
CA GLU A 27 -11.72 13.13 4.36
C GLU A 27 -11.63 12.64 2.91
N ASP A 28 -10.41 12.58 2.37
CA ASP A 28 -10.13 12.20 0.98
C ASP A 28 -9.16 11.02 0.88
N ARG A 29 -9.29 10.26 -0.22
CA ARG A 29 -8.40 9.13 -0.55
C ARG A 29 -7.74 9.37 -1.90
N PHE A 30 -6.43 9.22 -1.92
CA PHE A 30 -5.62 9.34 -3.13
C PHE A 30 -4.99 7.99 -3.44
N GLU A 31 -4.92 7.66 -4.74
CA GLU A 31 -4.18 6.51 -5.23
C GLU A 31 -2.83 6.98 -5.77
N ALA A 32 -1.76 6.29 -5.37
CA ALA A 32 -0.40 6.59 -5.80
C ALA A 32 0.38 5.29 -6.04
N GLY A 33 1.39 5.36 -6.91
CA GLY A 33 2.38 4.30 -7.08
C GLY A 33 3.56 4.52 -6.13
N LEU A 34 4.01 3.47 -5.46
CA LEU A 34 5.23 3.49 -4.64
C LEU A 34 6.36 2.82 -5.41
N VAL A 35 7.48 3.52 -5.56
CA VAL A 35 8.71 2.95 -6.11
C VAL A 35 9.40 2.18 -5.00
N LEU A 36 9.67 0.90 -5.23
CA LEU A 36 10.23 -0.03 -4.26
C LEU A 36 11.41 -0.77 -4.84
N GLU A 37 12.35 -1.14 -3.98
CA GLU A 37 13.43 -2.03 -4.32
C GLU A 37 12.97 -3.50 -4.30
N GLY A 38 13.70 -4.36 -5.01
CA GLY A 38 13.32 -5.77 -5.19
C GLY A 38 13.17 -6.54 -3.88
N TRP A 39 13.93 -6.18 -2.84
CA TRP A 39 13.84 -6.82 -1.52
C TRP A 39 12.61 -6.35 -0.74
N GLU A 40 12.22 -5.08 -0.82
CA GLU A 40 11.00 -4.55 -0.21
C GLU A 40 9.75 -5.19 -0.82
N ALA A 41 9.75 -5.32 -2.15
CA ALA A 41 8.68 -6.01 -2.88
C ALA A 41 8.56 -7.49 -2.46
N LYS A 42 9.68 -8.13 -2.13
CA LYS A 42 9.70 -9.51 -1.62
C LYS A 42 9.12 -9.61 -0.21
N SER A 43 9.49 -8.69 0.69
CA SER A 43 8.97 -8.69 2.06
C SER A 43 7.48 -8.34 2.13
N LEU A 44 7.03 -7.41 1.29
CA LEU A 44 5.60 -7.11 1.08
C LEU A 44 4.83 -8.36 0.64
N ARG A 45 5.32 -9.09 -0.38
CA ARG A 45 4.67 -10.34 -0.81
C ARG A 45 4.62 -11.42 0.28
N ALA A 46 5.55 -11.39 1.23
CA ALA A 46 5.56 -12.25 2.41
C ALA A 46 4.62 -11.76 3.54
N GLY A 47 3.93 -10.64 3.35
CA GLY A 47 3.02 -10.04 4.33
C GLY A 47 3.73 -9.38 5.51
N ARG A 48 5.01 -9.02 5.37
CA ARG A 48 5.86 -8.50 6.45
C ARG A 48 5.98 -6.98 6.49
N ALA A 49 5.03 -6.26 5.92
CA ALA A 49 5.06 -4.80 5.94
C ALA A 49 4.25 -4.21 7.11
N GLN A 50 4.85 -3.25 7.79
CA GLN A 50 4.24 -2.48 8.87
C GLN A 50 4.24 -1.00 8.52
N LEU A 51 3.03 -0.47 8.35
CA LEU A 51 2.73 0.95 8.08
C LEU A 51 2.33 1.70 9.36
N ALA A 52 2.65 1.15 10.54
CA ALA A 52 2.35 1.80 11.80
C ALA A 52 3.25 3.04 11.93
N GLU A 53 2.66 4.20 12.27
CA GLU A 53 3.37 5.48 12.46
C GLU A 53 4.03 6.05 11.18
N SER A 54 3.81 5.42 10.02
CA SER A 54 4.25 5.97 8.75
C SER A 54 3.41 7.17 8.32
N TYR A 55 4.03 8.18 7.72
CA TYR A 55 3.38 9.36 7.19
C TYR A 55 3.91 9.69 5.79
N VAL A 56 3.14 10.48 5.03
CA VAL A 56 3.56 10.97 3.72
C VAL A 56 4.02 12.41 3.85
N ASN A 57 5.21 12.71 3.35
CA ASN A 57 5.76 14.06 3.27
C ASN A 57 5.69 14.54 1.81
N LEU A 58 5.00 15.65 1.57
CA LEU A 58 4.92 16.27 0.25
C LEU A 58 6.01 17.34 0.15
N ARG A 59 7.01 17.13 -0.72
CA ARG A 59 8.09 18.10 -0.96
C ARG A 59 8.31 18.27 -2.45
N ASN A 60 8.39 19.51 -2.92
CA ASN A 60 8.71 19.86 -4.31
C ASN A 60 7.84 19.15 -5.37
N GLY A 61 6.58 18.86 -5.05
CA GLY A 61 5.66 18.15 -5.95
C GLY A 61 5.75 16.62 -5.89
N GLU A 62 6.56 16.06 -4.99
CA GLU A 62 6.73 14.62 -4.80
C GLU A 62 6.17 14.17 -3.44
N ALA A 63 5.59 12.98 -3.42
CA ALA A 63 5.09 12.33 -2.21
C ALA A 63 6.08 11.28 -1.72
N TRP A 64 6.60 11.48 -0.51
CA TRP A 64 7.57 10.61 0.13
C TRP A 64 6.92 9.86 1.29
N LEU A 65 6.90 8.53 1.24
CA LEU A 65 6.46 7.71 2.36
C LEU A 65 7.62 7.55 3.35
N VAL A 66 7.42 7.97 4.61
CA VAL A 66 8.43 7.94 5.66
C VAL A 66 7.92 7.12 6.84
N GLY A 67 8.80 6.33 7.46
CA GLY A 67 8.46 5.50 8.62
C GLY A 67 7.70 4.21 8.30
N ALA A 68 7.62 3.81 7.03
CA ALA A 68 7.13 2.49 6.64
C ALA A 68 8.24 1.45 6.78
N HIS A 69 7.90 0.29 7.34
CA HIS A 69 8.79 -0.85 7.46
C HIS A 69 8.34 -1.98 6.52
N PHE A 70 9.26 -2.53 5.72
CA PHE A 70 8.97 -3.53 4.69
C PHE A 70 9.57 -4.90 4.99
#